data_AF-A0A2S6XD48-F1
#
_entry.id   AF-A0A2S6XD48-F1
#
_cell.length_a   1.000
_cell.length_b   1.000
_cell.length_c   1.000
_cell.angle_alpha   90.00
_cell.angle_beta   90.00
_cell.angle_gamma   90.00
#
_symmetry.space_group_name_H-M   'P 1'
#
loop_
_entity.id
_entity.type
_entity.pdbx_description
1 polymer ?
#
loop_
_entity_poly.entity_id
_entity_poly.type
_entity_poly.pdbx_seq_one_letter_code
_entity_poly.pdbx_strand_id
1 'polypeptide(L)'
;MNKKGMRKHRIGIAYVKEFLDQHGHSRIPPRTVVDGLDVSAWWSSVRTHLREMPEIKRADILALGALGADLRTEKQIKAERLAAEAQCRALKALKHAEHEAQQFEQARQKALRPHQAVLDAVEAFAADRLHTLVPLGATTPTGIAYGRVLDRWRENPQGLGSHLKQALEDIPYWTWTRTPPPVRPAPRPRPAPIPADITRMNRTGLRQFLPAD
;
A
#
# COMPACT_ATOMS: atom_id res chain seq x y z
N MET A 1 -57.79 13.40 5.09
CA MET A 1 -57.08 12.47 6.03
C MET A 1 -58.09 11.66 6.83
N ASN A 2 -57.94 10.32 6.89
CA ASN A 2 -58.87 9.45 7.63
C ASN A 2 -58.66 9.60 9.16
N LYS A 3 -59.74 9.87 9.92
CA LYS A 3 -59.72 10.03 11.40
C LYS A 3 -59.06 8.84 12.11
N LYS A 4 -59.27 7.62 11.60
CA LYS A 4 -58.68 6.39 12.14
C LYS A 4 -57.14 6.38 12.03
N GLY A 5 -56.59 6.94 10.96
CA GLY A 5 -55.14 6.99 10.72
C GLY A 5 -54.42 8.04 11.57
N MET A 6 -55.09 9.14 11.93
CA MET A 6 -54.55 10.13 12.87
C MET A 6 -54.54 9.62 14.31
N ARG A 7 -55.59 8.89 14.72
CA ARG A 7 -55.64 8.29 16.07
C ARG A 7 -54.47 7.32 16.30
N LYS A 8 -54.23 6.40 15.36
CA LYS A 8 -53.10 5.45 15.44
C LYS A 8 -51.74 6.17 15.50
N HIS A 9 -51.57 7.21 14.69
CA HIS A 9 -50.34 8.03 14.69
C HIS A 9 -50.08 8.66 16.06
N ARG A 10 -51.10 9.31 16.65
CA ARG A 10 -50.98 9.93 17.98
C ARG A 10 -50.63 8.94 19.10
N ILE A 11 -51.30 7.78 19.12
CA ILE A 11 -51.04 6.71 20.11
C ILE A 11 -49.59 6.23 19.97
N GLY A 12 -49.15 5.95 18.75
CA GLY A 12 -47.78 5.50 18.49
C GLY A 12 -46.72 6.51 18.91
N ILE A 13 -46.91 7.80 18.60
CA ILE A 13 -46.00 8.88 19.01
C ILE A 13 -45.89 8.96 20.54
N ALA A 14 -47.04 8.98 21.23
CA ALA A 14 -47.08 9.10 22.68
C ALA A 14 -46.34 7.93 23.35
N TYR A 15 -46.59 6.70 22.89
CA TYR A 15 -45.94 5.53 23.43
C TYR A 15 -44.44 5.49 23.15
N VAL A 16 -43.99 5.81 21.93
CA VAL A 16 -42.54 5.86 21.61
C VAL A 16 -41.84 6.89 22.48
N LYS A 17 -42.47 8.06 22.69
CA LYS A 17 -41.91 9.10 23.55
C LYS A 17 -41.77 8.61 25.00
N GLU A 18 -42.83 8.06 25.57
CA GLU A 18 -42.80 7.51 26.94
C GLU A 18 -41.76 6.40 27.08
N PHE A 19 -41.67 5.51 26.10
CA PHE A 19 -40.70 4.41 26.09
C PHE A 19 -39.26 4.94 25.98
N LEU A 20 -39.02 6.00 25.21
CA LEU A 20 -37.73 6.69 25.14
C LEU A 20 -37.36 7.33 26.47
N ASP A 21 -38.31 8.00 27.13
CA ASP A 21 -38.07 8.64 28.43
C ASP A 21 -37.71 7.60 29.51
N GLN A 22 -38.34 6.40 29.46
CA GLN A 22 -38.10 5.33 30.42
C GLN A 22 -36.83 4.50 30.15
N HIS A 23 -36.51 4.23 28.88
CA HIS A 23 -35.45 3.27 28.51
C HIS A 23 -34.25 3.91 27.79
N GLY A 24 -34.35 5.18 27.40
CA GLY A 24 -33.31 5.88 26.62
C GLY A 24 -33.16 5.39 25.18
N HIS A 25 -34.04 4.52 24.68
CA HIS A 25 -33.98 3.99 23.31
C HIS A 25 -35.37 3.69 22.74
N SER A 26 -35.51 3.70 21.40
CA SER A 26 -36.78 3.42 20.70
C SER A 26 -36.95 1.96 20.24
N ARG A 27 -36.18 1.01 20.81
CA ARG A 27 -36.30 -0.43 20.50
C ARG A 27 -37.45 -1.06 21.26
N ILE A 28 -38.67 -0.83 20.75
CA ILE A 28 -39.89 -1.41 21.30
C ILE A 28 -39.88 -2.93 21.08
N PRO A 29 -40.19 -3.74 22.10
CA PRO A 29 -40.30 -5.19 21.96
C PRO A 29 -41.28 -5.61 20.85
N PRO A 30 -41.04 -6.73 20.17
CA PRO A 30 -41.95 -7.20 19.12
C PRO A 30 -43.33 -7.52 19.70
N ARG A 31 -44.38 -7.22 18.92
CA ARG A 31 -45.80 -7.49 19.27
C ARG A 31 -46.32 -6.70 20.47
N THR A 32 -45.70 -5.57 20.83
CA THR A 32 -46.26 -4.65 21.84
C THR A 32 -47.53 -3.98 21.29
N VAL A 33 -48.67 -4.24 21.95
CA VAL A 33 -49.97 -3.69 21.57
C VAL A 33 -50.43 -2.65 22.60
N VAL A 34 -50.79 -1.46 22.13
CA VAL A 34 -51.29 -0.35 22.94
C VAL A 34 -52.57 0.18 22.28
N ASP A 35 -53.68 0.20 23.00
CA ASP A 35 -55.00 0.61 22.47
C ASP A 35 -55.39 -0.10 21.17
N GLY A 36 -55.03 -1.38 21.04
CA GLY A 36 -55.28 -2.19 19.84
C GLY A 36 -54.38 -1.85 18.63
N LEU A 37 -53.35 -1.03 18.81
CA LEU A 37 -52.29 -0.78 17.83
C LEU A 37 -51.04 -1.59 18.19
N ASP A 38 -50.59 -2.45 17.29
CA ASP A 38 -49.23 -3.01 17.38
C ASP A 38 -48.21 -1.90 17.10
N VAL A 39 -47.63 -1.36 18.17
CA VAL A 39 -46.73 -0.20 18.12
C VAL A 39 -45.39 -0.58 17.52
N SER A 40 -44.93 -1.82 17.73
CA SER A 40 -43.69 -2.33 17.13
C SER A 40 -43.80 -2.40 15.60
N ALA A 41 -44.89 -2.98 15.10
CA ALA A 41 -45.16 -3.05 13.65
C ALA A 41 -45.38 -1.65 13.06
N TRP A 42 -46.15 -0.81 13.76
CA TRP A 42 -46.37 0.59 13.36
C TRP A 42 -45.06 1.37 13.28
N TRP A 43 -44.22 1.31 14.32
CA TRP A 43 -42.95 2.03 14.38
C TRP A 43 -41.99 1.58 13.27
N SER A 44 -41.94 0.28 12.99
CA SER A 44 -41.14 -0.27 11.89
C SER A 44 -41.63 0.20 10.51
N SER A 45 -42.95 0.23 10.29
CA SER A 45 -43.54 0.78 9.06
C SER A 45 -43.24 2.27 8.91
N VAL A 46 -43.37 3.04 9.99
CA VAL A 46 -43.09 4.48 10.01
C VAL A 46 -41.63 4.79 9.68
N ARG A 47 -40.66 4.07 10.28
CA ARG A 47 -39.23 4.23 9.93
C ARG A 47 -38.95 3.91 8.46
N THR A 48 -39.61 2.89 7.92
CA THR A 48 -39.43 2.45 6.53
C THR A 48 -39.97 3.48 5.54
N HIS A 49 -41.15 4.03 5.79
CA HIS A 49 -41.84 4.95 4.89
C HIS A 49 -41.65 6.43 5.23
N LEU A 50 -40.76 6.77 6.17
CA LEU A 50 -40.59 8.13 6.70
C LEU A 50 -40.46 9.21 5.62
N ARG A 51 -39.79 8.89 4.50
CA ARG A 51 -39.57 9.81 3.37
C ARG A 51 -40.83 10.08 2.55
N GLU A 52 -41.74 9.10 2.50
CA GLU A 52 -42.98 9.12 1.72
C GLU A 52 -44.15 9.69 2.55
N MET A 53 -43.95 9.92 3.84
CA MET A 53 -45.00 10.40 4.75
C MET A 53 -45.36 11.88 4.50
N PRO A 54 -46.63 12.27 4.71
CA PRO A 54 -47.03 13.68 4.73
C PRO A 54 -46.22 14.47 5.75
N GLU A 55 -45.88 15.71 5.40
CA GLU A 55 -44.98 16.57 6.15
C GLU A 55 -45.33 16.69 7.64
N ILE A 56 -46.62 16.88 7.96
CA ILE A 56 -47.10 17.01 9.33
C ILE A 56 -46.73 15.77 10.16
N LYS A 57 -46.93 14.55 9.63
CA LYS A 57 -46.57 13.33 10.34
C LYS A 57 -45.07 13.11 10.39
N ARG A 58 -44.37 13.50 9.33
CA ARG A 58 -42.91 13.40 9.26
C ARG A 58 -42.26 14.28 10.34
N ALA A 59 -42.78 15.50 10.54
CA ALA A 59 -42.31 16.41 11.58
C ALA A 59 -42.40 15.80 12.98
N ASP A 60 -43.52 15.15 13.33
CA ASP A 60 -43.68 14.47 14.62
C ASP A 60 -42.62 13.37 14.83
N ILE A 61 -42.33 12.59 13.78
CA ILE A 61 -41.34 11.49 13.86
C ILE A 61 -39.91 12.03 13.93
N LEU A 62 -39.62 13.09 13.19
CA LEU A 62 -38.32 13.76 13.28
C LEU A 62 -38.10 14.39 14.66
N ALA A 63 -39.16 14.91 15.30
CA ALA A 63 -39.09 15.38 16.68
C ALA A 63 -38.73 14.24 17.65
N LEU A 64 -39.25 13.03 17.44
CA LEU A 64 -38.80 11.86 18.21
C LEU A 64 -37.32 11.52 17.94
N GLY A 65 -36.88 11.64 16.68
CA GLY A 65 -35.45 11.48 16.33
C GLY A 65 -34.55 12.46 17.06
N ALA A 66 -34.97 13.73 17.18
CA ALA A 66 -34.25 14.75 17.95
C ALA A 66 -34.21 14.45 19.45
N LEU A 67 -35.20 13.73 19.98
CA LEU A 67 -35.22 13.23 21.36
C LEU A 67 -34.38 11.94 21.56
N GLY A 68 -33.73 11.43 20.51
CA GLY A 68 -32.87 10.24 20.58
C GLY A 68 -33.50 8.95 20.04
N ALA A 69 -34.67 9.02 19.40
CA ALA A 69 -35.23 7.85 18.72
C ALA A 69 -34.35 7.42 17.54
N ASP A 70 -33.99 6.14 17.48
CA ASP A 70 -33.33 5.57 16.31
C ASP A 70 -34.32 5.48 15.15
N LEU A 71 -34.14 6.33 14.14
CA LEU A 71 -34.97 6.37 12.94
C LEU A 71 -34.47 5.45 11.83
N ARG A 72 -33.32 4.78 12.02
CA ARG A 72 -32.79 3.84 11.03
C ARG A 72 -33.69 2.60 10.97
N THR A 73 -33.81 2.04 9.77
CA THR A 73 -34.49 0.75 9.54
C THR A 73 -33.63 -0.41 10.04
N GLU A 74 -34.25 -1.56 10.34
CA GLU A 74 -33.52 -2.77 10.69
C GLU A 74 -32.52 -3.19 9.59
N LYS A 75 -32.88 -2.96 8.32
CA LYS A 75 -31.99 -3.20 7.17
C LYS A 75 -30.74 -2.31 7.23
N GLN A 76 -30.90 -1.03 7.54
CA GLN A 76 -29.78 -0.10 7.70
C GLN A 76 -28.91 -0.47 8.89
N ILE A 77 -29.51 -0.74 10.05
CA ILE A 77 -28.78 -1.15 11.27
C ILE A 77 -27.97 -2.43 10.99
N LYS A 78 -28.57 -3.43 10.33
CA LYS A 78 -27.88 -4.67 9.97
C LYS A 78 -26.75 -4.42 8.97
N ALA A 79 -26.97 -3.58 7.97
CA ALA A 79 -25.94 -3.23 6.99
C ALA A 79 -24.76 -2.49 7.64
N GLU A 80 -25.03 -1.52 8.52
CA GLU A 80 -24.00 -0.81 9.28
C GLU A 80 -23.21 -1.75 10.20
N ARG A 81 -23.88 -2.69 10.89
CA ARG A 81 -23.21 -3.72 11.70
C ARG A 81 -22.30 -4.59 10.85
N LEU A 82 -22.80 -5.09 9.71
CA LEU A 82 -22.01 -5.92 8.80
C LEU A 82 -20.81 -5.14 8.24
N ALA A 83 -20.99 -3.87 7.90
CA ALA A 83 -19.92 -3.00 7.45
C ALA A 83 -18.88 -2.76 8.56
N ALA A 84 -19.31 -2.49 9.80
CA ALA A 84 -18.43 -2.33 10.95
C ALA A 84 -17.65 -3.61 11.27
N GLU A 85 -18.30 -4.77 11.20
CA GLU A 85 -17.63 -6.07 11.33
C GLU A 85 -16.59 -6.30 10.23
N ALA A 86 -16.93 -5.97 8.99
CA ALA A 86 -15.99 -6.06 7.87
C ALA A 86 -14.78 -5.13 8.06
N GLN A 87 -15.00 -3.89 8.49
CA GLN A 87 -13.93 -2.94 8.83
C GLN A 87 -13.05 -3.46 9.97
N CYS A 88 -13.63 -4.01 11.03
CA CYS A 88 -12.90 -4.60 12.14
C CYS A 88 -12.05 -5.81 11.68
N ARG A 89 -12.59 -6.67 10.81
CA ARG A 89 -11.83 -7.78 10.21
C ARG A 89 -10.68 -7.28 9.34
N ALA A 90 -10.91 -6.27 8.50
CA ALA A 90 -9.88 -5.69 7.65
C ALA A 90 -8.73 -5.07 8.47
N LEU A 91 -9.06 -4.32 9.53
CA LEU A 91 -8.05 -3.76 10.43
C LEU A 91 -7.24 -4.84 11.15
N LYS A 92 -7.89 -5.93 11.58
CA LYS A 92 -7.18 -7.08 12.17
C LYS A 92 -6.24 -7.76 11.18
N ALA A 93 -6.69 -7.93 9.93
CA ALA A 93 -5.87 -8.51 8.87
C ALA A 93 -4.65 -7.63 8.55
N LEU A 94 -4.83 -6.30 8.49
CA LEU A 94 -3.72 -5.36 8.30
C LEU A 94 -2.71 -5.44 9.44
N LYS A 95 -3.16 -5.42 10.70
CA LYS A 95 -2.27 -5.56 11.87
C LYS A 95 -1.52 -6.89 11.88
N HIS A 96 -2.17 -7.97 11.45
CA HIS A 96 -1.54 -9.27 11.32
C HIS A 96 -0.44 -9.24 10.26
N ALA A 97 -0.74 -8.72 9.06
CA ALA A 97 0.22 -8.59 7.97
C ALA A 97 1.41 -7.69 8.36
N GLU A 98 1.17 -6.59 9.08
CA GLU A 98 2.24 -5.74 9.63
C GLU A 98 3.14 -6.52 10.60
N HIS A 99 2.55 -7.30 11.50
CA HIS A 99 3.31 -8.11 12.45
C HIS A 99 4.10 -9.22 11.74
N GLU A 100 3.52 -9.91 10.75
CA GLU A 100 4.22 -10.89 9.93
C GLU A 100 5.40 -10.26 9.17
N ALA A 101 5.21 -9.07 8.59
CA ALA A 101 6.27 -8.33 7.93
C ALA A 101 7.39 -7.93 8.90
N GLN A 102 7.05 -7.48 10.11
CA GLN A 102 8.01 -7.18 11.16
C GLN A 102 8.79 -8.42 11.61
N GLN A 103 8.12 -9.56 11.77
CA GLN A 103 8.76 -10.83 12.12
C GLN A 103 9.73 -11.29 11.03
N PHE A 104 9.33 -11.17 9.76
CA PHE A 104 10.18 -11.48 8.62
C PHE A 104 11.43 -10.58 8.60
N GLU A 105 11.27 -9.28 8.81
CA GLU A 105 12.40 -8.33 8.85
C GLU A 105 13.31 -8.58 10.06
N GLN A 106 12.76 -8.88 11.24
CA GLN A 106 13.56 -9.27 12.40
C GLN A 106 14.34 -10.56 12.16
N ALA A 107 13.73 -11.56 11.50
CA ALA A 107 14.40 -12.80 11.12
C ALA A 107 15.54 -12.53 10.12
N ARG A 108 15.31 -11.66 9.13
CA ARG A 108 16.32 -11.18 8.18
C ARG A 108 17.49 -10.54 8.93
N GLN A 109 17.22 -9.55 9.78
CA GLN A 109 18.25 -8.85 10.55
C GLN A 109 19.06 -9.80 11.44
N LYS A 110 18.39 -10.74 12.11
CA LYS A 110 19.03 -11.77 12.92
C LYS A 110 19.97 -12.66 12.09
N ALA A 111 19.55 -13.05 10.88
CA ALA A 111 20.36 -13.85 9.96
C ALA A 111 21.56 -13.07 9.39
N LEU A 112 21.40 -11.76 9.16
CA LEU A 112 22.46 -10.89 8.63
C LEU A 112 23.46 -10.42 9.69
N ARG A 113 23.06 -10.40 10.97
CA ARG A 113 23.88 -9.91 12.08
C ARG A 113 25.34 -10.40 12.10
N PRO A 114 25.64 -11.70 11.86
CA PRO A 114 27.03 -12.18 11.83
C PRO A 114 27.86 -11.62 10.67
N HIS A 115 27.21 -11.14 9.62
CA HIS A 115 27.81 -10.68 8.38
C HIS A 115 27.75 -9.15 8.21
N GLN A 116 27.14 -8.43 9.16
CA GLN A 116 26.88 -7.00 9.04
C GLN A 116 28.15 -6.19 8.75
N ALA A 117 29.23 -6.42 9.50
CA ALA A 117 30.49 -5.69 9.29
C ALA A 117 31.10 -5.87 7.89
N VAL A 118 30.86 -7.02 7.25
CA VAL A 118 31.29 -7.28 5.86
C VAL A 118 30.37 -6.56 4.88
N LEU A 119 29.06 -6.60 5.10
CA LEU A 119 28.07 -5.91 4.26
C LEU A 119 28.31 -4.39 4.27
N ASP A 120 28.49 -3.79 5.44
CA ASP A 120 28.76 -2.36 5.59
C ASP A 120 30.05 -1.96 4.84
N ALA A 121 31.09 -2.79 4.91
CA ALA A 121 32.36 -2.54 4.21
C ALA A 121 32.24 -2.68 2.69
N VAL A 122 31.41 -3.60 2.21
CA VAL A 122 31.12 -3.76 0.76
C VAL A 122 30.34 -2.56 0.25
N GLU A 123 29.33 -2.12 0.99
CA GLU A 123 28.51 -0.97 0.61
C GLU A 123 29.35 0.31 0.57
N ALA A 124 30.18 0.55 1.59
CA ALA A 124 31.12 1.67 1.61
C ALA A 124 32.10 1.63 0.43
N PHE A 125 32.63 0.44 0.11
CA PHE A 125 33.51 0.26 -1.05
C PHE A 125 32.77 0.51 -2.37
N ALA A 126 31.53 0.03 -2.51
CA ALA A 126 30.71 0.22 -3.69
C ALA A 126 30.36 1.70 -3.91
N ALA A 127 30.10 2.45 -2.84
CA ALA A 127 29.85 3.88 -2.89
C ALA A 127 31.09 4.68 -3.35
N ASP A 128 32.28 4.31 -2.87
CA ASP A 128 33.56 4.97 -3.23
C ASP A 128 34.03 4.62 -4.65
N ARG A 129 33.89 3.35 -5.05
CA ARG A 129 34.50 2.82 -6.28
C ARG A 129 33.52 2.59 -7.42
N LEU A 130 32.22 2.70 -7.18
CA LEU A 130 31.13 2.41 -8.13
C LEU A 130 31.20 0.98 -8.68
N HIS A 131 31.79 0.05 -7.92
CA HIS A 131 31.84 -1.37 -8.23
C HIS A 131 32.02 -2.21 -6.96
N THR A 132 31.67 -3.49 -7.02
CA THR A 132 31.79 -4.43 -5.88
C THR A 132 32.97 -5.42 -6.01
N LEU A 133 33.85 -5.23 -6.99
CA LEU A 133 35.10 -6.00 -7.16
C LEU A 133 36.17 -5.59 -6.14
N VAL A 134 35.96 -6.01 -4.90
CA VAL A 134 36.86 -5.76 -3.77
C VAL A 134 38.16 -6.57 -3.91
N PRO A 135 39.35 -5.98 -3.71
CA PRO A 135 40.61 -6.72 -3.69
C PRO A 135 40.66 -7.81 -2.60
N LEU A 136 41.31 -8.95 -2.88
CA LEU A 136 41.41 -10.08 -1.93
C LEU A 136 42.06 -9.71 -0.58
N GLY A 137 42.93 -8.70 -0.56
CA GLY A 137 43.60 -8.20 0.65
C GLY A 137 42.82 -7.16 1.44
N ALA A 138 41.62 -6.76 0.99
CA ALA A 138 40.85 -5.71 1.66
C ALA A 138 40.37 -6.17 3.05
N THR A 139 40.55 -5.29 4.04
CA THR A 139 40.19 -5.53 5.44
C THR A 139 39.27 -4.42 5.95
N THR A 140 38.34 -4.78 6.84
CA THR A 140 37.52 -3.80 7.57
C THR A 140 38.36 -3.08 8.62
N PRO A 141 37.91 -1.93 9.17
CA PRO A 141 38.57 -1.29 10.32
C PRO A 141 38.71 -2.20 11.55
N THR A 142 37.83 -3.20 11.67
CA THR A 142 37.87 -4.23 12.72
C THR A 142 38.82 -5.39 12.40
N GLY A 143 39.53 -5.37 11.26
CA GLY A 143 40.52 -6.37 10.86
C GLY A 143 39.95 -7.59 10.10
N ILE A 144 38.67 -7.58 9.73
CA ILE A 144 38.05 -8.70 9.00
C ILE A 144 38.48 -8.64 7.54
N ALA A 145 39.12 -9.70 7.02
CA ALA A 145 39.54 -9.81 5.62
C ALA A 145 38.38 -10.07 4.66
N TYR A 146 37.50 -9.07 4.50
CA TYR A 146 36.24 -9.21 3.78
C TYR A 146 36.42 -9.51 2.28
N GLY A 147 37.54 -9.10 1.66
CA GLY A 147 37.85 -9.47 0.28
C GLY A 147 37.82 -10.99 0.02
N ARG A 148 38.40 -11.80 0.92
CA ARG A 148 38.36 -13.28 0.84
C ARG A 148 37.00 -13.86 1.17
N VAL A 149 36.23 -13.20 2.05
CA VAL A 149 34.88 -13.63 2.42
C VAL A 149 33.95 -13.52 1.22
N LEU A 150 33.94 -12.37 0.54
CA LEU A 150 33.15 -12.15 -0.68
C LEU A 150 33.54 -13.11 -1.80
N ASP A 151 34.83 -13.42 -1.88
CA ASP A 151 35.33 -14.33 -2.88
C ASP A 151 34.76 -15.74 -2.73
N ARG A 152 34.78 -16.26 -1.51
CA ARG A 152 34.14 -17.53 -1.14
C ARG A 152 32.62 -17.50 -1.38
N TRP A 153 31.96 -16.38 -1.08
CA TRP A 153 30.53 -16.21 -1.33
C TRP A 153 30.19 -16.24 -2.83
N ARG A 154 31.05 -15.68 -3.69
CA ARG A 154 30.88 -15.72 -5.16
C ARG A 154 31.17 -17.10 -5.76
N GLU A 155 32.10 -17.84 -5.18
CA GLU A 155 32.42 -19.21 -5.63
C GLU A 155 31.30 -20.20 -5.31
N ASN A 156 30.60 -20.01 -4.20
CA ASN A 156 29.48 -20.85 -3.80
C ASN A 156 28.25 -20.04 -3.36
N PRO A 157 27.53 -19.39 -4.32
CA PRO A 157 26.36 -18.61 -3.99
C PRO A 157 25.18 -19.47 -3.51
N GLN A 158 25.16 -20.76 -3.86
CA GLN A 158 24.11 -21.70 -3.43
C GLN A 158 24.24 -22.10 -1.96
N GLY A 159 25.43 -21.97 -1.37
CA GLY A 159 25.65 -22.19 0.06
C GLY A 159 25.26 -21.00 0.95
N LEU A 160 24.87 -19.87 0.36
CA LEU A 160 24.46 -18.68 1.11
C LEU A 160 23.00 -18.79 1.53
N GLY A 161 22.70 -18.41 2.77
CA GLY A 161 21.32 -18.22 3.21
C GLY A 161 20.60 -17.19 2.34
N SER A 162 19.31 -17.39 2.09
CA SER A 162 18.49 -16.54 1.20
C SER A 162 18.56 -15.06 1.56
N HIS A 163 18.50 -14.73 2.85
CA HIS A 163 18.60 -13.34 3.32
C HIS A 163 19.95 -12.69 3.01
N LEU A 164 21.06 -13.41 3.16
CA LEU A 164 22.40 -12.90 2.86
C LEU A 164 22.58 -12.71 1.35
N LYS A 165 22.11 -13.68 0.56
CA LYS A 165 22.12 -13.59 -0.90
C LYS A 165 21.36 -12.35 -1.39
N GLN A 166 20.13 -12.15 -0.90
CA GLN A 166 19.33 -10.97 -1.23
C GLN A 166 20.01 -9.68 -0.77
N ALA A 167 20.55 -9.64 0.46
CA ALA A 167 21.23 -8.47 0.98
C ALA A 167 22.44 -8.06 0.12
N LEU A 168 23.15 -9.02 -0.47
CA LEU A 168 24.24 -8.73 -1.41
C LEU A 168 23.70 -8.19 -2.74
N GLU A 169 22.63 -8.78 -3.27
CA GLU A 169 21.99 -8.33 -4.52
C GLU A 169 21.35 -6.94 -4.40
N ASP A 170 20.95 -6.53 -3.21
CA ASP A 170 20.44 -5.19 -2.91
C ASP A 170 21.57 -4.12 -2.93
N ILE A 171 22.85 -4.51 -2.83
CA ILE A 171 23.97 -3.56 -2.88
C ILE A 171 24.16 -3.05 -4.32
N PRO A 172 24.22 -1.71 -4.53
CA PRO A 172 24.50 -1.15 -5.84
C PRO A 172 25.76 -1.74 -6.48
N TYR A 173 25.69 -2.06 -7.78
CA TYR A 173 26.79 -2.65 -8.54
C TYR A 173 27.24 -4.04 -8.07
N TRP A 174 26.44 -4.73 -7.25
CA TRP A 174 26.73 -6.12 -6.90
C TRP A 174 26.71 -7.02 -8.13
N THR A 175 27.71 -7.90 -8.20
CA THR A 175 27.74 -8.98 -9.19
C THR A 175 28.31 -10.24 -8.56
N TRP A 176 27.71 -11.37 -8.92
CA TRP A 176 28.21 -12.71 -8.59
C TRP A 176 29.44 -13.08 -9.43
N THR A 177 29.64 -12.45 -10.60
CA THR A 177 30.78 -12.72 -11.48
C THR A 177 31.97 -11.84 -11.12
N ARG A 178 33.17 -12.43 -11.00
CA ARG A 178 34.42 -11.66 -10.83
C ARG A 178 34.78 -10.82 -12.06
N THR A 179 34.28 -11.19 -13.23
CA THR A 179 34.52 -10.43 -14.46
C THR A 179 33.66 -9.17 -14.44
N PRO A 180 34.25 -7.96 -14.46
CA PRO A 180 33.46 -6.76 -14.69
C PRO A 180 32.74 -6.93 -16.03
N PRO A 181 31.47 -6.53 -16.15
CA PRO A 181 30.81 -6.52 -17.45
C PRO A 181 31.70 -5.71 -18.40
N PRO A 182 31.90 -6.15 -19.65
CA PRO A 182 32.75 -5.44 -20.59
C PRO A 182 32.26 -3.99 -20.62
N VAL A 183 33.12 -3.06 -20.22
CA VAL A 183 32.82 -1.62 -20.30
C VAL A 183 32.45 -1.40 -21.75
N ARG A 184 31.17 -1.08 -22.04
CA ARG A 184 30.81 -0.68 -23.39
C ARG A 184 31.75 0.47 -23.72
N PRO A 185 32.66 0.33 -24.70
CA PRO A 185 33.52 1.43 -25.06
C PRO A 185 32.59 2.61 -25.34
N ALA A 186 32.89 3.78 -24.77
CA ALA A 186 32.14 4.98 -25.06
C ALA A 186 31.91 5.04 -26.57
N PRO A 187 30.68 5.36 -27.04
CA PRO A 187 30.41 5.45 -28.47
C PRO A 187 31.53 6.29 -29.07
N ARG A 188 32.29 5.70 -30.00
CA ARG A 188 33.40 6.42 -30.63
C ARG A 188 32.82 7.76 -31.08
N PRO A 189 33.48 8.90 -30.78
CA PRO A 189 33.02 10.17 -31.30
C PRO A 189 32.75 9.96 -32.77
N ARG A 190 31.56 10.35 -33.24
CA ARG A 190 31.24 10.22 -34.67
C ARG A 190 32.41 10.85 -35.41
N PRO A 191 33.00 10.17 -36.42
CA PRO A 191 34.02 10.81 -37.23
C PRO A 191 33.46 12.16 -37.67
N ALA A 192 34.27 13.21 -37.51
CA ALA A 192 33.86 14.54 -37.95
C ALA A 192 33.32 14.43 -39.38
N PRO A 193 32.21 15.11 -39.72
CA PRO A 193 31.66 15.05 -41.07
C PRO A 193 32.79 15.36 -42.05
N ILE A 194 33.04 14.41 -42.96
CA ILE A 194 34.00 14.62 -44.04
C ILE A 194 33.53 15.88 -44.77
N PRO A 195 34.36 16.92 -44.91
CA PRO A 195 33.98 18.10 -45.67
C PRO A 195 33.48 17.64 -47.05
N ALA A 196 32.30 18.10 -47.45
CA ALA A 196 31.71 17.75 -48.75
C ALA A 196 32.57 18.22 -49.95
N ASP A 197 33.64 18.97 -49.68
CA ASP A 197 34.51 19.63 -50.64
C ASP A 197 35.81 18.86 -50.93
N ILE A 198 35.76 17.52 -50.92
CA ILE A 198 36.82 16.68 -51.52
C ILE A 198 36.53 16.33 -52.99
N THR A 199 35.34 16.66 -53.50
CA THR A 199 34.94 16.37 -54.89
C THR A 199 35.32 17.48 -55.88
N ARG A 200 36.13 18.45 -55.47
CA ARG A 200 36.66 19.52 -56.34
C ARG A 200 38.17 19.42 -56.58
N MET A 201 38.75 18.24 -56.55
CA MET A 201 40.01 18.00 -57.29
C MET A 201 39.68 17.51 -58.70
N ASN A 202 39.51 18.48 -59.61
CA ASN A 202 39.45 18.21 -61.04
C ASN A 202 40.68 17.40 -61.48
N ARG A 203 40.42 16.39 -62.32
CA ARG A 203 41.39 15.46 -62.94
C ARG A 203 42.53 16.14 -63.74
N THR A 204 42.51 17.46 -63.88
CA THR A 204 43.45 18.26 -64.68
C THR A 204 44.69 18.70 -63.89
N GLY A 205 44.74 18.53 -62.56
CA GLY A 205 45.86 19.02 -61.72
C GLY A 205 46.97 18.02 -61.37
N LEU A 206 46.81 16.73 -61.68
CA LEU A 206 47.73 15.66 -61.23
C LEU A 206 48.87 15.36 -62.23
N ARG A 207 49.42 16.40 -62.88
CA ARG A 207 50.60 16.28 -63.77
C ARG A 207 51.78 17.20 -63.42
N GLN A 208 51.73 17.98 -62.34
CA GLN A 208 52.80 18.95 -62.03
C GLN A 208 53.76 18.57 -60.89
N PHE A 209 53.65 17.39 -60.27
CA PHE A 209 54.52 17.02 -59.14
C PHE A 209 55.34 15.76 -59.37
N LEU A 210 55.98 15.64 -60.54
CA LEU A 210 57.13 14.74 -60.71
C LEU A 210 58.29 15.52 -61.35
N PRO A 211 59.44 15.69 -60.65
CA PRO A 211 60.66 16.21 -61.26
C PRO A 211 61.20 15.20 -62.28
N ALA A 212 61.66 15.68 -63.43
CA ALA A 212 62.47 14.91 -64.36
C ALA A 212 63.94 15.00 -63.90
N ASP A 213 64.56 13.83 -63.77
CA ASP A 213 65.98 13.50 -63.64
C ASP A 213 66.92 14.43 -62.84
#